data_AF-A0A4U3MMR7-F1
#
_entry.id   AF-A0A4U3MMR7-F1
#
_cell.length_a   1.000
_cell.length_b   1.000
_cell.length_c   1.000
_cell.angle_alpha   90.00
_cell.angle_beta   90.00
_cell.angle_gamma   90.00
#
_symmetry.space_group_name_H-M   'P 1'
#
loop_
_entity.id
_entity.type
_entity.pdbx_description
1 polymer ?
#
loop_
_entity_poly.entity_id
_entity_poly.type
_entity_poly.pdbx_seq_one_letter_code
_entity_poly.pdbx_strand_id
1 'polypeptide(L)'
;MSTPLTPDAVEAIKKHMNDDHAADALLIVRALGGKPDATSARTTDVDTEAIHFEADGEPVTVKWPAPIVERAQVRKEVVVLYRQACEILGVEARGH
;
A
#
# COMPACT_ATOMS: atom_id res chain seq x y z
N MET A 1 20.10 -2.23 -12.80
CA MET A 1 20.37 -3.16 -11.69
C MET A 1 19.05 -3.38 -10.98
N SER A 2 18.60 -4.63 -10.87
CA SER A 2 17.44 -5.01 -10.08
C SER A 2 17.74 -4.78 -8.59
N THR A 3 16.81 -4.19 -7.84
CA THR A 3 16.98 -3.96 -6.40
C THR A 3 15.97 -4.82 -5.64
N PRO A 4 16.40 -5.84 -4.89
CA PRO A 4 15.51 -6.71 -4.14
C PRO A 4 14.87 -5.98 -2.94
N LEU A 5 13.85 -6.59 -2.35
CA LEU A 5 13.23 -6.15 -1.09
C LEU A 5 14.14 -6.47 0.11
N THR A 6 15.27 -5.79 0.19
CA THR A 6 16.11 -5.86 1.40
C THR A 6 15.42 -5.16 2.57
N PRO A 7 15.79 -5.46 3.83
CA PRO A 7 15.23 -4.75 5.00
C PRO A 7 15.34 -3.22 4.88
N ASP A 8 16.50 -2.70 4.43
CA ASP A 8 16.68 -1.25 4.22
C ASP A 8 15.77 -0.68 3.13
N ALA A 9 15.52 -1.47 2.06
CA ALA A 9 14.60 -1.07 1.01
C ALA A 9 13.14 -1.01 1.52
N VAL A 10 12.74 -1.99 2.33
CA VAL A 10 11.42 -2.05 2.96
C VAL A 10 11.23 -0.88 3.93
N GLU A 11 12.21 -0.56 4.77
CA GLU A 11 12.15 0.60 5.66
C GLU A 11 12.05 1.92 4.88
N ALA A 12 12.82 2.08 3.79
CA ALA A 12 12.72 3.25 2.93
C ALA A 12 11.35 3.37 2.24
N ILE A 13 10.76 2.25 1.81
CA ILE A 13 9.40 2.19 1.25
C ILE A 13 8.39 2.62 2.31
N LYS A 14 8.42 2.02 3.51
CA LYS A 14 7.50 2.33 4.60
C LYS A 14 7.53 3.81 4.96
N LYS A 15 8.74 4.37 5.10
CA LYS A 15 8.91 5.79 5.40
C LYS A 15 8.26 6.67 4.33
N HIS A 16 8.57 6.43 3.05
CA HIS A 16 7.99 7.18 1.94
C HIS A 16 6.46 7.04 1.87
N MET A 17 5.94 5.82 2.03
CA MET A 17 4.50 5.58 2.05
C MET A 17 3.78 6.33 3.17
N ASN A 18 4.38 6.35 4.36
CA ASN A 18 3.77 7.00 5.53
C ASN A 18 3.90 8.52 5.50
N ASP A 19 4.96 9.06 4.91
CA ASP A 19 5.17 10.51 4.81
C ASP A 19 4.34 11.13 3.68
N ASP A 20 4.34 10.51 2.49
CA ASP A 20 3.81 11.11 1.26
C ASP A 20 2.45 10.53 0.85
N HIS A 21 2.13 9.30 1.28
CA HIS A 21 1.01 8.51 0.76
C HIS A 21 0.07 7.96 1.84
N ALA A 22 0.04 8.54 3.04
CA ALA A 22 -0.85 8.09 4.12
C ALA A 22 -2.35 8.15 3.72
N ALA A 23 -2.74 9.18 2.96
CA ALA A 23 -4.11 9.30 2.46
C ALA A 23 -4.46 8.21 1.42
N ASP A 24 -3.47 7.75 0.65
CA ASP A 24 -3.67 6.70 -0.36
C ASP A 24 -3.74 5.32 0.33
N ALA A 25 -2.91 5.09 1.35
CA ALA A 25 -2.97 3.92 2.21
C ALA A 25 -4.36 3.78 2.87
N LEU A 26 -4.96 4.88 3.31
CA LEU A 26 -6.31 4.88 3.88
C LEU A 26 -7.37 4.43 2.86
N LEU A 27 -7.29 4.90 1.61
CA LEU A 27 -8.21 4.48 0.55
C LEU A 27 -8.04 2.99 0.22
N ILE A 28 -6.79 2.51 0.12
CA ILE A 28 -6.49 1.09 -0.10
C ILE A 28 -7.09 0.23 1.01
N VAL A 29 -6.87 0.59 2.28
CA VAL A 29 -7.40 -0.19 3.41
C VAL A 29 -8.92 -0.18 3.47
N ARG A 30 -9.57 0.95 3.17
CA ARG A 30 -11.04 1.03 3.11
C ARG A 30 -11.64 0.16 2.02
N ALA A 31 -11.05 0.19 0.82
CA ALA A 31 -11.60 -0.50 -0.35
C ALA A 31 -11.22 -1.98 -0.43
N LEU A 32 -9.96 -2.31 -0.12
CA LEU A 32 -9.36 -3.62 -0.38
C LEU A 32 -8.95 -4.36 0.91
N GLY A 33 -8.81 -3.63 2.01
CA GLY A 33 -8.39 -4.18 3.31
C GLY A 33 -9.55 -4.62 4.23
N GLY A 34 -10.80 -4.52 3.78
CA GLY A 34 -11.97 -4.90 4.57
C GLY A 34 -12.27 -3.98 5.76
N LYS A 35 -11.74 -2.75 5.77
CA LYS A 35 -11.95 -1.75 6.82
C LYS A 35 -12.63 -0.48 6.27
N PRO A 36 -13.88 -0.56 5.78
CA PRO A 36 -14.53 0.55 5.07
C PRO A 36 -14.64 1.83 5.91
N ASP A 37 -14.76 1.69 7.23
CA ASP A 37 -14.92 2.81 8.17
C ASP A 37 -13.60 3.30 8.78
N ALA A 38 -12.44 2.76 8.36
CA ALA A 38 -11.14 3.14 8.92
C ALA A 38 -10.94 4.65 8.84
N THR A 39 -10.37 5.27 9.88
CA THR A 39 -10.10 6.72 9.91
C THR A 39 -8.63 7.07 9.72
N SER A 40 -7.75 6.10 9.98
CA SER A 40 -6.31 6.21 9.79
C SER A 40 -5.74 4.93 9.19
N ALA A 41 -4.63 5.06 8.47
CA ALA A 41 -3.87 3.92 7.98
C ALA A 41 -2.38 4.28 7.87
N ARG A 42 -1.50 3.34 8.20
CA ARG A 42 -0.06 3.43 7.94
C ARG A 42 0.46 2.12 7.38
N THR A 43 1.43 2.20 6.49
CA THR A 43 2.16 1.04 5.99
C THR A 43 3.12 0.54 7.09
N THR A 44 3.01 -0.73 7.44
CA THR A 44 3.82 -1.37 8.48
C THR A 44 4.88 -2.31 7.90
N ASP A 45 4.61 -2.91 6.74
CA ASP A 45 5.54 -3.81 6.07
C ASP A 45 5.19 -4.01 4.58
N VAL A 46 6.14 -4.54 3.81
CA VAL A 46 5.97 -4.98 2.42
C VAL A 46 6.80 -6.23 2.19
N ASP A 47 6.17 -7.28 1.66
CA ASP A 47 6.86 -8.49 1.22
C ASP A 47 6.52 -8.84 -0.24
N THR A 48 6.93 -10.03 -0.67
CA THR A 48 6.74 -10.50 -2.05
C THR A 48 5.28 -10.79 -2.39
N GLU A 49 4.41 -10.98 -1.40
CA GLU A 49 3.02 -11.41 -1.57
C GLU A 49 2.00 -10.30 -1.24
N ALA A 50 2.32 -9.39 -0.33
CA ALA A 50 1.42 -8.34 0.13
C ALA A 50 2.12 -7.05 0.58
N ILE A 51 1.29 -6.01 0.72
CA ILE A 51 1.57 -4.84 1.56
C ILE A 51 0.76 -4.94 2.85
N HIS A 52 1.41 -4.61 3.95
CA HIS A 52 0.83 -4.63 5.28
C HIS A 52 0.62 -3.21 5.78
N PHE A 53 -0.54 -3.01 6.38
CA PHE A 53 -0.94 -1.77 7.00
C PHE A 53 -1.35 -2.01 8.46
N GLU A 54 -1.36 -0.95 9.23
CA GLU A 54 -2.22 -0.84 10.40
C GLU A 54 -3.28 0.22 10.12
N ALA A 55 -4.54 -0.08 10.40
CA ALA A 55 -5.63 0.89 10.38
C ALA A 55 -6.34 0.91 11.72
N ASP A 56 -6.41 2.10 12.33
CA ASP A 56 -7.03 2.34 13.64
C ASP A 56 -6.57 1.36 14.74
N GLY A 57 -5.29 0.99 14.74
CA GLY A 57 -4.73 0.04 15.72
C GLY A 57 -4.80 -1.42 15.29
N GLU A 58 -5.44 -1.76 14.16
CA GLU A 58 -5.63 -3.13 13.72
C GLU A 58 -4.79 -3.48 12.48
N PRO A 59 -4.16 -4.67 12.43
CA PRO A 59 -3.39 -5.09 11.28
C PRO A 59 -4.29 -5.39 10.07
N VAL A 60 -3.86 -4.95 8.89
CA VAL A 60 -4.54 -5.16 7.61
C VAL A 60 -3.51 -5.64 6.58
N THR A 61 -3.85 -6.68 5.83
CA THR A 61 -3.00 -7.22 4.76
C THR A 61 -3.73 -7.12 3.43
N VAL A 62 -3.11 -6.49 2.44
CA VAL A 62 -3.64 -6.40 1.07
C VAL A 62 -2.67 -7.09 0.12
N LYS A 63 -3.14 -8.17 -0.51
CA LYS A 63 -2.32 -8.97 -1.44
C LYS A 63 -2.05 -8.19 -2.72
N TRP A 64 -0.85 -8.39 -3.28
CA TRP A 64 -0.54 -7.93 -4.63
C TRP A 64 -1.39 -8.69 -5.67
N PRO A 65 -1.71 -8.07 -6.83
CA PRO A 65 -2.35 -8.79 -7.93
C PRO A 65 -1.51 -9.98 -8.44
N ALA A 66 -0.18 -9.85 -8.37
CA ALA A 66 0.78 -10.91 -8.61
C ALA A 66 2.00 -10.72 -7.69
N PRO A 67 2.72 -11.80 -7.32
CA PRO A 67 3.92 -11.68 -6.50
C PRO A 67 4.97 -10.76 -7.10
N ILE A 68 5.62 -9.97 -6.24
CA ILE A 68 6.71 -9.06 -6.61
C ILE A 68 8.03 -9.56 -6.02
N VAL A 69 9.15 -9.23 -6.67
CA VAL A 69 10.49 -9.62 -6.20
C VAL A 69 11.46 -8.43 -6.13
N GLU A 70 11.08 -7.28 -6.70
CA GLU A 70 11.91 -6.07 -6.76
C GLU A 70 11.23 -4.87 -6.11
N ARG A 71 12.04 -4.03 -5.47
CA ARG A 71 11.65 -2.73 -4.90
C ARG A 71 10.92 -1.84 -5.91
N ALA A 72 11.35 -1.85 -7.17
CA ALA A 72 10.75 -1.02 -8.22
C ALA A 72 9.30 -1.44 -8.53
N GLN A 73 8.95 -2.71 -8.33
CA GLN A 73 7.58 -3.20 -8.54
C GLN A 73 6.63 -2.66 -7.48
N VAL A 74 7.09 -2.45 -6.24
CA VAL A 74 6.24 -1.94 -5.14
C VAL A 74 5.52 -0.66 -5.53
N ARG A 75 6.23 0.34 -6.04
CA ARG A 75 5.62 1.61 -6.45
C ARG A 75 4.52 1.38 -7.50
N LYS A 76 4.79 0.54 -8.49
CA LYS A 76 3.82 0.24 -9.56
C LYS A 76 2.59 -0.45 -9.00
N GLU A 77 2.77 -1.50 -8.20
CA GLU A 77 1.65 -2.30 -7.67
C GLU A 77 0.84 -1.52 -6.64
N VAL A 78 1.46 -0.68 -5.81
CA VAL A 78 0.73 0.24 -4.91
C VAL A 78 -0.16 1.19 -5.70
N VAL A 79 0.32 1.75 -6.81
CA VAL A 79 -0.50 2.62 -7.68
C VAL A 79 -1.67 1.84 -8.29
N VAL A 80 -1.49 0.56 -8.64
CA VAL A 80 -2.59 -0.30 -9.11
C VAL A 80 -3.65 -0.48 -8.00
N LEU A 81 -3.23 -0.85 -6.79
CA LEU A 81 -4.14 -0.99 -5.64
C LEU A 81 -4.87 0.31 -5.32
N TYR A 82 -4.16 1.45 -5.36
CA TYR A 82 -4.74 2.77 -5.15
C TYR A 82 -5.82 3.09 -6.18
N ARG A 83 -5.53 2.91 -7.47
CA ARG A 83 -6.52 3.19 -8.53
C ARG A 83 -7.74 2.31 -8.40
N GLN A 84 -7.54 1.02 -8.13
CA GLN A 84 -8.64 0.09 -7.87
C GLN A 84 -9.46 0.52 -6.65
N ALA A 85 -8.81 1.00 -5.58
CA ALA A 85 -9.49 1.53 -4.41
C ALA A 85 -10.31 2.78 -4.73
N CYS A 86 -9.77 3.69 -5.54
CA CYS A 86 -10.49 4.86 -6.03
C CYS A 86 -11.75 4.48 -6.83
N GLU A 87 -11.64 3.50 -7.73
CA GLU A 87 -12.77 2.98 -8.50
C GLU A 87 -13.85 2.38 -7.60
N ILE A 88 -13.47 1.54 -6.63
CA ILE A 88 -14.40 0.91 -5.68
C ILE A 88 -15.13 1.96 -4.82
N LEU A 89 -14.41 2.99 -4.38
CA LEU A 89 -14.96 4.04 -3.52
C LEU A 89 -15.66 5.17 -4.30
N GLY A 90 -15.59 5.17 -5.64
CA GLY A 90 -16.16 6.22 -6.49
C GLY A 90 -15.49 7.58 -6.31
N VAL A 91 -14.20 7.61 -5.97
CA VAL A 91 -13.42 8.85 -5.82
C VAL A 91 -12.45 9.04 -6.99
N GLU A 92 -12.18 10.29 -7.36
CA GLU A 92 -11.23 10.59 -8.42
C GLU A 92 -9.78 10.34 -7.95
N ALA A 93 -9.01 9.60 -8.76
CA ALA A 93 -7.62 9.30 -8.50
C ALA A 93 -6.74 10.56 -8.62
N ARG A 94 -5.84 10.77 -7.67
CA ARG A 94 -4.86 11.86 -7.69
C ARG A 94 -3.69 11.48 -8.62
N GLY A 95 -2.92 12.49 -9.03
CA GLY A 95 -1.67 12.26 -9.78
C GLY A 95 -0.60 11.62 -8.88
N HIS A 96 0.09 10.58 -9.39
CA HIS A 96 1.15 9.84 -8.70
C HIS A 96 2.41 9.69 -9.55
#